data_AF-A0A5C8VAM6-F1
#
_entry.id   AF-A0A5C8VAM6-F1
#
_cell.length_a   1.000
_cell.length_b   1.000
_cell.length_c   1.000
_cell.angle_alpha   90.00
_cell.angle_beta   90.00
_cell.angle_gamma   90.00
#
_symmetry.space_group_name_H-M   'P 1'
#
loop_
_entity.id
_entity.type
_entity.pdbx_description
1 polymer ?
#
loop_
_entity_poly.entity_id
_entity_poly.type
_entity_poly.pdbx_seq_one_letter_code
_entity_poly.pdbx_strand_id
1 'polypeptide(L)' 'MSDEPSLPDRTATQHMMRRLDGFARGLGLEEAATRTIVEKVATELPEHSDEERLAEARRRMIVASA' A
#
# COMPACT_ATOMS: atom_id res chain seq x y z
N MET A 1 -27.83 -7.28 6.83
CA MET A 1 -26.85 -6.48 6.07
C MET A 1 -25.67 -7.41 5.86
N SER A 2 -25.36 -7.75 4.61
CA SER A 2 -24.25 -8.65 4.32
C SER A 2 -22.96 -7.86 4.48
N ASP A 3 -22.18 -8.17 5.53
CA ASP A 3 -20.76 -7.86 5.62
C ASP A 3 -20.05 -8.66 4.51
N GLU A 4 -20.17 -8.22 3.26
CA GLU A 4 -19.17 -8.56 2.25
C GLU A 4 -17.87 -7.87 2.69
N PRO A 5 -16.76 -8.60 2.88
CA PRO A 5 -15.49 -7.97 3.15
C PRO A 5 -15.19 -7.08 1.95
N SER A 6 -15.31 -5.77 2.16
CA SER A 6 -15.01 -4.74 1.17
C SER A 6 -13.67 -5.09 0.56
N LEU A 7 -13.67 -5.57 -0.70
CA LEU A 7 -12.43 -5.85 -1.42
C LEU A 7 -11.57 -4.59 -1.25
N PRO A 8 -10.31 -4.70 -0.78
CA PRO A 8 -9.47 -3.54 -0.53
C PRO A 8 -9.53 -2.68 -1.78
N ASP A 9 -9.98 -1.43 -1.63
CA ASP A 9 -10.45 -0.62 -2.74
C ASP A 9 -9.38 -0.67 -3.84
N ARG A 10 -9.72 -1.37 -4.92
CA ARG A 10 -8.80 -1.64 -6.02
C ARG A 10 -8.30 -0.32 -6.61
N THR A 11 -9.10 0.72 -6.50
CA THR A 11 -8.79 2.09 -6.91
C THR A 11 -7.75 2.71 -5.98
N ALA A 12 -7.96 2.63 -4.67
CA ALA A 12 -7.00 3.12 -3.67
C ALA A 12 -5.65 2.40 -3.77
N THR A 13 -5.67 1.08 -3.95
CA THR A 13 -4.47 0.24 -4.15
C THR A 13 -3.69 0.69 -5.39
N GLN A 14 -4.36 0.90 -6.52
CA GLN A 14 -3.71 1.39 -7.74
C GLN A 14 -3.18 2.82 -7.59
N HIS A 15 -3.92 3.69 -6.89
CA HIS A 15 -3.48 5.05 -6.60
C HIS A 15 -2.20 5.05 -5.76
N MET A 16 -2.16 4.24 -4.69
CA MET A 16 -0.97 4.06 -3.86
C MET A 16 0.22 3.50 -4.65
N MET A 17 0.01 2.48 -5.48
CA MET A 17 1.06 1.90 -6.33
C MET A 17 1.71 2.96 -7.22
N ARG A 18 0.91 3.79 -7.91
CA ARG A 18 1.45 4.87 -8.77
C ARG A 18 2.27 5.90 -7.99
N ARG A 19 1.88 6.19 -6.74
CA ARG A 19 2.60 7.16 -5.89
C ARG A 19 3.86 6.59 -5.24
N LEU A 20 3.93 5.27 -5.07
CA LEU A 20 5.02 4.61 -4.35
C LEU A 20 6.04 3.95 -5.28
N ASP A 21 5.71 3.71 -6.56
CA ASP A 21 6.61 3.07 -7.53
C ASP A 21 7.99 3.75 -7.61
N GLY A 22 8.05 5.08 -7.75
CA GLY A 22 9.32 5.80 -7.79
C GLY A 22 10.12 5.71 -6.47
N PHE A 23 9.42 5.67 -5.33
CA PHE A 23 10.06 5.52 -4.02
C PHE A 23 10.62 4.11 -3.83
N ALA A 24 9.82 3.09 -4.15
CA ALA A 24 10.22 1.69 -4.07
C ALA A 24 11.43 1.38 -4.97
N ARG A 25 11.45 1.91 -6.20
CA ARG A 25 12.61 1.81 -7.10
C ARG A 25 13.86 2.45 -6.51
N GLY A 26 13.72 3.59 -5.84
CA GLY A 26 14.82 4.25 -5.13
C GLY A 26 15.39 3.44 -3.97
N LEU A 27 14.59 2.54 -3.39
CA LEU A 27 14.98 1.59 -2.34
C LEU A 27 15.45 0.23 -2.89
N GLY A 28 15.41 0.02 -4.21
CA GLY A 28 15.72 -1.28 -4.83
C GLY A 28 14.65 -2.36 -4.60
N LEU A 29 13.44 -1.97 -4.19
CA LEU A 29 12.35 -2.92 -4.00
C LEU A 29 11.70 -3.32 -5.32
N GLU A 30 11.40 -4.60 -5.44
CA GLU A 30 10.64 -5.13 -6.58
C GLU A 30 9.18 -4.70 -6.53
N GLU A 31 8.54 -4.65 -7.70
CA GLU A 31 7.13 -4.32 -7.85
C GLU A 31 6.23 -5.28 -7.05
N ALA A 32 6.57 -6.58 -7.01
CA ALA A 32 5.81 -7.57 -6.26
C ALA A 32 5.84 -7.31 -4.74
N ALA A 33 7.00 -6.94 -4.20
CA ALA A 33 7.15 -6.57 -2.80
C ALA A 33 6.38 -5.28 -2.48
N THR A 34 6.48 -4.28 -3.36
CA THR A 34 5.75 -3.01 -3.29
C THR A 34 4.23 -3.25 -3.24
N ARG A 35 3.72 -4.06 -4.16
CA ARG A 35 2.30 -4.43 -4.24
C ARG A 35 1.82 -5.12 -2.97
N THR A 36 2.59 -6.09 -2.47
CA THR A 36 2.25 -6.82 -1.25
C THR A 36 2.12 -5.87 -0.04
N ILE A 37 3.02 -4.88 0.08
CA ILE A 37 2.97 -3.88 1.15
C ILE A 37 1.72 -3.02 1.02
N VAL A 38 1.43 -2.52 -0.19
CA VAL A 38 0.26 -1.67 -0.47
C VAL A 38 -1.04 -2.41 -0.17
N GLU A 39 -1.18 -3.67 -0.59
CA GLU A 39 -2.37 -4.49 -0.35
C GLU A 39 -2.58 -4.75 1.14
N LYS A 40 -1.49 -5.04 1.89
CA LYS A 40 -1.56 -5.20 3.35
C LYS A 40 -2.01 -3.92 4.03
N VAL A 41 -1.46 -2.77 3.64
CA VAL A 41 -1.86 -1.48 4.21
C VAL A 41 -3.32 -1.15 3.91
N ALA A 42 -3.78 -1.40 2.67
CA ALA A 42 -5.18 -1.17 2.31
C ALA A 42 -6.15 -2.09 3.08
N THR A 43 -5.72 -3.31 3.40
CA THR A 43 -6.51 -4.29 4.17
C THR A 43 -6.50 -3.99 5.67
N GLU A 44 -5.36 -3.58 6.22
CA GLU A 44 -5.19 -3.32 7.65
C GLU A 44 -5.71 -1.94 8.08
N LEU A 45 -5.73 -0.96 7.17
CA LEU A 45 -6.17 0.41 7.42
C LEU A 45 -7.37 0.83 6.54
N PRO A 46 -8.49 0.08 6.52
CA PRO A 46 -9.61 0.31 5.60
C PRO A 46 -10.41 1.59 5.88
N GLU A 47 -10.27 2.18 7.08
CA GLU A 47 -10.94 3.42 7.46
C GLU A 47 -10.01 4.65 7.43
N HIS A 48 -8.71 4.44 7.23
CA HIS A 48 -7.74 5.54 7.22
C HIS A 48 -7.76 6.27 5.88
N SER A 49 -7.34 7.53 5.93
CA SER A 49 -7.17 8.34 4.72
C SER A 49 -6.08 7.77 3.81
N ASP A 50 -6.16 8.10 2.52
CA ASP A 50 -5.13 7.75 1.54
C ASP A 50 -3.74 8.27 1.95
N GLU A 51 -3.66 9.42 2.61
CA GLU A 51 -2.40 9.99 3.08
C GLU A 51 -1.77 9.17 4.20
N GLU A 52 -2.56 8.76 5.19
CA GLU A 52 -2.11 7.90 6.29
C GLU A 52 -1.66 6.53 5.78
N ARG A 53 -2.41 5.95 4.83
CA ARG A 53 -2.02 4.71 4.15
C ARG A 53 -0.71 4.86 3.38
N LEU A 54 -0.53 5.96 2.66
CA LEU A 54 0.71 6.23 1.93
C LEU A 54 1.90 6.36 2.89
N ALA A 55 1.73 7.04 4.01
CA ALA A 55 2.77 7.20 5.02
C ALA A 55 3.18 5.85 5.62
N GLU A 56 2.22 5.02 6.00
CA GLU A 56 2.49 3.68 6.54
C GLU A 56 3.12 2.75 5.50
N ALA A 57 2.64 2.78 4.25
CA ALA A 57 3.24 2.02 3.16
C ALA A 57 4.71 2.40 2.92
N ARG A 58 5.04 3.70 2.93
CA ARG A 58 6.44 4.17 2.84
C ARG A 58 7.28 3.66 4.00
N ARG A 59 6.77 3.73 5.22
CA ARG A 59 7.46 3.23 6.42
C ARG A 59 7.78 1.74 6.29
N ARG A 60 6.82 0.94 5.84
CA ARG A 60 7.01 -0.51 5.61
C ARG A 60 7.99 -0.80 4.48
N MET A 61 8.00 0.00 3.41
CA MET A 61 8.98 -0.13 2.34
C MET A 61 10.40 0.12 2.84
N ILE A 62 10.63 1.16 3.65
CA ILE A 62 11.94 1.42 4.26
C ILE A 62 12.42 0.23 5.09
N VAL A 63 11.53 -0.34 5.91
CA VAL A 63 11.84 -1.52 6.73
C VAL A 63 12.12 -2.75 5.86
N ALA A 64 11.40 -2.93 4.74
CA ALA A 64 11.61 -4.06 3.83
C ALA A 64 12.88 -3.94 2.98
N SER A 65 13.41 -2.72 2.79
CA SER A 65 14.65 -2.46 2.06
C SER A 65 15.91 -2.43 2.92
N ALA A 66 15.75 -2.41 4.25
CA ALA A 66 16.84 -2.39 5.22
C ALA A 66 17.36 -3.80 5.52
#